data_AF-A0A3B5LP64-F1
#
_entry.id   AF-A0A3B5LP64-F1
#
_cell.length_a   1.000
_cell.length_b   1.000
_cell.length_c   1.000
_cell.angle_alpha   90.00
_cell.angle_beta   90.00
_cell.angle_gamma   90.00
#
_symmetry.space_group_name_H-M   'P 1'
#
loop_
_entity.id
_entity.type
_entity.pdbx_description
1 polymer ?
#
loop_
_entity_poly.entity_id
_entity_poly.type
_entity_poly.pdbx_seq_one_letter_code
_entity_poly.pdbx_strand_id
1 'polypeptide(L)'
;MVEVEYQIIFLEEEEFVTELSCLFLFTERLLQLDREERRKEYRKGFTQLDDIPTWREENRSRTKEDDEKELTAGGGLGDKVSLYKGDITVLEVDAIVNAGRIDGCIHKSAGCCLYDECHSLNGCETGKAKITCGYDLPARYVIHTVGPVARGHVGDKEIKDLTSCYKNSLDLVKEYDLRTVVSYPNEPAADIALGTVKKWIEENSDKITRVIFCVFLETDFTIYKKKMAIIFQGMVVYFPRTAFCVVLLFLPVFLSVTFPLWINVGGEPDIFTPLSPTPVLIFHLMSKIKAFTTSSMKTEALSTYSVRKNRDVKLRIS
;
A
#
# COMPACT_ATOMS: atom_id res chain seq x y z
N MET A 1 -33.80 25.25 -44.31
CA MET A 1 -33.17 24.03 -43.76
C MET A 1 -31.89 24.36 -42.98
N VAL A 2 -31.03 25.25 -43.46
CA VAL A 2 -29.77 25.59 -42.76
C VAL A 2 -29.98 26.34 -41.42
N GLU A 3 -30.97 27.25 -41.30
CA GLU A 3 -31.22 27.97 -40.02
C GLU A 3 -31.75 27.07 -38.89
N VAL A 4 -32.47 25.99 -39.22
CA VAL A 4 -33.01 25.06 -38.22
C VAL A 4 -31.90 24.18 -37.65
N GLU A 5 -30.92 23.79 -38.46
CA GLU A 5 -29.73 23.04 -38.00
C GLU A 5 -28.85 23.89 -37.06
N TYR A 6 -28.58 25.16 -37.37
CA TYR A 6 -27.79 26.02 -36.48
C TYR A 6 -28.48 26.27 -35.13
N GLN A 7 -29.80 26.42 -35.13
CA GLN A 7 -30.56 26.65 -33.90
C GLN A 7 -30.67 25.38 -33.04
N ILE A 8 -30.72 24.19 -33.66
CA ILE A 8 -30.65 22.91 -32.94
C ILE A 8 -29.25 22.71 -32.35
N ILE A 9 -28.18 22.99 -33.10
CA ILE A 9 -26.80 22.88 -32.61
C ILE A 9 -26.56 23.84 -31.42
N PHE A 10 -27.06 25.07 -31.49
CA PHE A 10 -26.93 26.04 -30.40
C PHE A 10 -27.72 25.64 -29.14
N LEU A 11 -28.89 25.02 -29.30
CA LEU A 11 -29.69 24.53 -28.18
C LEU A 11 -29.07 23.27 -27.55
N GLU A 12 -28.52 22.36 -28.36
CA GLU A 12 -27.77 21.19 -27.89
C GLU A 12 -26.50 21.60 -27.13
N GLU A 13 -25.78 22.63 -27.59
CA GLU A 13 -24.61 23.15 -26.87
C GLU A 13 -24.96 23.81 -25.53
N GLU A 14 -26.03 24.62 -25.45
CA GLU A 14 -26.49 25.22 -24.19
C GLU A 14 -27.01 24.17 -23.19
N GLU A 15 -27.80 23.20 -23.65
CA GLU A 15 -28.33 22.11 -22.80
C GLU A 15 -27.18 21.24 -22.25
N PHE A 16 -26.21 20.89 -23.09
CA PHE A 16 -25.01 20.14 -22.68
C PHE A 16 -24.13 20.89 -21.66
N VAL A 17 -23.97 22.22 -21.83
CA VAL A 17 -23.25 23.06 -20.86
C VAL A 17 -23.98 23.09 -19.51
N THR A 18 -25.33 23.12 -19.50
CA THR A 18 -26.09 23.06 -18.26
C THR A 18 -25.97 21.70 -17.57
N GLU A 19 -26.02 20.58 -18.30
CA GLU A 19 -25.87 19.24 -17.72
C GLU A 19 -24.48 19.03 -17.10
N LEU A 20 -23.41 19.43 -17.79
CA LEU A 20 -22.05 19.37 -17.25
C LEU A 20 -21.89 20.25 -16.01
N SER A 21 -22.53 21.43 -15.99
CA SER A 21 -22.51 22.31 -14.82
C SER A 21 -23.26 21.70 -13.63
N CYS A 22 -24.40 21.02 -13.87
CA CYS A 22 -25.15 20.32 -12.84
C CYS A 22 -24.37 19.11 -12.30
N LEU A 23 -23.74 18.33 -13.18
CA LEU A 23 -22.89 17.21 -12.80
C LEU A 23 -21.71 17.67 -11.94
N PHE A 24 -21.03 18.74 -12.35
CA PHE A 24 -19.94 19.34 -11.60
C PHE A 24 -20.38 19.79 -10.20
N LEU A 25 -21.49 20.55 -10.11
CA LEU A 25 -22.03 21.00 -8.82
C LEU A 25 -22.47 19.83 -7.93
N PHE A 26 -23.01 18.77 -8.53
CA PHE A 26 -23.39 17.56 -7.80
C PHE A 26 -22.17 16.83 -7.24
N THR A 27 -21.12 16.67 -8.05
CA THR A 27 -19.84 16.10 -7.61
C THR A 27 -19.22 16.91 -6.47
N GLU A 28 -19.12 18.23 -6.62
CA GLU A 28 -18.59 19.12 -5.58
C GLU A 28 -19.36 18.99 -4.27
N ARG A 29 -20.70 18.98 -4.33
CA ARG A 29 -21.56 18.75 -3.16
C ARG A 29 -21.20 17.44 -2.48
N LEU A 30 -21.14 16.33 -3.22
CA LEU A 30 -20.88 15.01 -2.64
C LEU A 30 -19.51 14.90 -1.98
N LEU A 31 -18.49 15.54 -2.55
CA LEU A 31 -17.13 15.51 -2.02
C LEU A 31 -16.94 16.34 -0.75
N GLN A 32 -17.82 17.33 -0.52
CA GLN A 32 -17.84 18.20 0.65
C GLN A 32 -18.60 17.62 1.85
N LEU A 33 -19.53 16.68 1.62
CA LEU A 33 -20.27 16.02 2.70
C LEU A 33 -19.34 15.15 3.55
N ASP A 34 -19.57 15.15 4.86
CA ASP A 34 -18.89 14.21 5.75
C ASP A 34 -19.45 12.79 5.62
N ARG A 35 -18.79 11.81 6.25
CA ARG A 35 -19.22 10.40 6.15
C ARG A 35 -20.60 10.14 6.78
N GLU A 36 -20.96 10.82 7.86
CA GLU A 36 -22.25 10.62 8.52
C GLU A 36 -23.41 11.17 7.69
N GLU A 37 -23.20 12.30 7.03
CA GLU A 37 -24.14 12.86 6.07
C GLU A 37 -24.25 12.00 4.83
N ARG A 38 -23.12 11.56 4.25
CA ARG A 38 -23.08 10.64 3.10
C ARG A 38 -23.86 9.35 3.34
N ARG A 39 -23.74 8.75 4.53
CA ARG A 39 -24.47 7.52 4.92
C ARG A 39 -25.99 7.65 4.85
N LYS A 40 -26.54 8.86 4.98
CA LYS A 40 -27.99 9.09 4.85
C LYS A 40 -28.48 8.98 3.39
N GLU A 41 -27.56 9.08 2.43
CA GLU A 41 -27.85 9.06 0.99
C GLU A 41 -27.51 7.72 0.33
N TYR A 42 -26.88 6.78 1.05
CA TYR A 42 -26.57 5.47 0.49
C TYR A 42 -27.85 4.69 0.17
N ARG A 43 -27.91 4.14 -1.04
CA ARG A 43 -29.07 3.35 -1.51
C ARG A 43 -29.08 1.91 -0.98
N LYS A 44 -27.94 1.41 -0.49
CA LYS A 44 -27.72 0.04 -0.04
C LYS A 44 -26.99 0.04 1.31
N GLY A 45 -26.92 -1.13 1.95
CA GLY A 45 -26.03 -1.33 3.08
C GLY A 45 -24.56 -1.10 2.71
N PHE A 46 -23.75 -0.78 3.71
CA PHE A 46 -22.32 -0.50 3.57
C PHE A 46 -21.50 -1.28 4.59
N THR A 47 -20.21 -1.45 4.30
CA THR A 47 -19.21 -2.06 5.19
C THR A 47 -18.17 -1.00 5.51
N GLN A 48 -17.92 -0.74 6.80
CA GLN A 48 -16.91 0.23 7.21
C GLN A 48 -15.52 -0.37 7.14
N LEU A 49 -14.50 0.48 7.00
CA LEU A 49 -13.11 0.06 7.02
C LEU A 49 -12.75 -0.71 8.30
N ASP A 50 -13.29 -0.29 9.45
CA ASP A 50 -13.01 -0.89 10.76
C ASP A 50 -13.59 -2.29 10.91
N ASP A 51 -14.61 -2.64 10.12
CA ASP A 51 -15.21 -3.98 10.07
C ASP A 51 -14.36 -4.94 9.22
N ILE A 52 -13.34 -4.44 8.51
CA ILE A 52 -12.47 -5.23 7.64
C ILE A 52 -11.13 -5.46 8.36
N PRO A 53 -10.87 -6.69 8.82
CA PRO A 53 -9.63 -6.99 9.55
C PRO A 53 -8.41 -6.76 8.65
N THR A 54 -7.35 -6.26 9.26
CA THR A 54 -6.02 -6.27 8.65
C THR A 54 -5.56 -7.71 8.40
N TRP A 55 -4.62 -7.90 7.48
CA TRP A 55 -3.97 -9.18 7.28
C TRP A 55 -3.26 -9.66 8.54
N ARG A 56 -2.74 -8.75 9.38
CA ARG A 56 -2.19 -9.12 10.67
C ARG A 56 -3.25 -9.68 11.61
N GLU A 57 -4.39 -8.99 11.77
CA GLU A 57 -5.46 -9.42 12.68
C GLU A 57 -6.08 -10.76 12.26
N GLU A 58 -6.33 -10.95 10.97
CA GLU A 58 -6.82 -12.21 10.40
C GLU A 58 -5.90 -13.40 10.73
N ASN A 59 -4.57 -13.17 10.81
CA ASN A 59 -3.59 -14.21 11.09
C ASN A 59 -3.21 -14.37 12.57
N ARG A 60 -3.56 -13.42 13.45
CA ARG A 60 -3.28 -13.52 14.91
C ARG A 60 -3.98 -14.69 15.60
N SER A 61 -5.08 -15.17 15.05
CA SER A 61 -5.88 -16.27 15.62
C SER A 61 -5.25 -17.66 15.43
N ARG A 62 -4.17 -17.79 14.65
CA ARG A 62 -3.50 -19.07 14.37
C ARG A 62 -2.28 -19.38 15.24
N THR A 63 -1.74 -18.42 15.99
CA THR A 63 -0.52 -18.57 16.80
C THR A 63 -0.78 -18.64 18.31
N LYS A 64 -2.01 -18.95 18.75
CA LYS A 64 -2.39 -18.95 20.18
C LYS A 64 -1.73 -20.02 21.08
N GLU A 65 -0.66 -20.69 20.66
CA GLU A 65 0.13 -21.55 21.56
C GLU A 65 1.53 -21.04 21.88
N ASP A 66 2.08 -20.06 21.15
CA ASP A 66 3.38 -19.48 21.50
C ASP A 66 3.34 -17.94 21.32
N ASP A 67 3.84 -17.23 22.34
CA ASP A 67 4.12 -15.79 22.38
C ASP A 67 3.05 -14.84 22.94
N GLU A 68 2.87 -14.91 24.27
CA GLU A 68 2.39 -13.79 25.11
C GLU A 68 3.38 -12.60 25.20
N LYS A 69 4.36 -12.46 24.29
CA LYS A 69 5.32 -11.34 24.28
C LYS A 69 5.64 -10.82 22.89
N GLU A 70 4.64 -10.35 22.16
CA GLU A 70 4.89 -9.40 21.06
C GLU A 70 3.85 -8.26 21.05
N LEU A 71 3.76 -7.57 22.18
CA LEU A 71 3.16 -6.24 22.27
C LEU A 71 4.29 -5.23 22.28
N THR A 72 4.63 -4.68 21.10
CA THR A 72 4.96 -3.26 20.83
C THR A 72 5.74 -3.10 19.52
N ALA A 73 5.10 -3.33 18.38
CA ALA A 73 5.51 -2.74 17.09
C ALA A 73 4.30 -2.71 16.15
N GLY A 74 3.34 -1.80 16.40
CA GLY A 74 2.39 -1.41 15.36
C GLY A 74 3.16 -0.74 14.22
N GLY A 75 2.82 -1.07 12.96
CA GLY A 75 3.44 -0.43 11.79
C GLY A 75 4.09 -1.38 10.77
N GLY A 76 3.70 -2.66 10.75
CA GLY A 76 4.16 -3.61 9.74
C GLY A 76 3.32 -3.58 8.47
N LEU A 77 3.85 -4.12 7.37
CA LEU A 77 3.16 -4.18 6.07
C LEU A 77 1.79 -4.91 6.17
N GLY A 78 1.66 -5.90 7.05
CA GLY A 78 0.41 -6.61 7.32
C GLY A 78 -0.70 -5.76 7.97
N ASP A 79 -0.38 -4.61 8.57
CA ASP A 79 -1.37 -3.65 9.10
C ASP A 79 -1.98 -2.78 7.99
N LYS A 80 -1.31 -2.72 6.82
CA LYS A 80 -1.68 -1.86 5.69
C LYS A 80 -2.39 -2.60 4.57
N VAL A 81 -2.58 -3.91 4.71
CA VAL A 81 -3.29 -4.71 3.71
C VAL A 81 -4.39 -5.53 4.34
N SER A 82 -5.47 -5.75 3.61
CA SER A 82 -6.58 -6.62 3.97
C SER A 82 -6.96 -7.51 2.78
N LEU A 83 -7.48 -8.70 3.07
CA LEU A 83 -8.14 -9.55 2.08
C LEU A 83 -9.63 -9.58 2.40
N TYR A 84 -10.46 -9.11 1.50
CA TYR A 84 -11.90 -9.06 1.66
C TYR A 84 -12.57 -9.89 0.56
N LYS A 85 -13.55 -10.71 0.94
CA LYS A 85 -14.37 -11.45 -0.02
C LYS A 85 -15.79 -10.90 -0.01
N GLY A 86 -16.23 -10.28 -1.11
CA GLY A 86 -17.57 -9.71 -1.17
C GLY A 86 -17.77 -8.74 -2.32
N ASP A 87 -18.85 -7.95 -2.21
CA ASP A 87 -19.19 -6.90 -3.15
C ASP A 87 -18.33 -5.66 -2.89
N ILE A 88 -17.57 -5.23 -3.90
CA ILE A 88 -16.72 -4.03 -3.81
C ILE A 88 -17.57 -2.75 -3.67
N THR A 89 -18.82 -2.76 -4.16
CA THR A 89 -19.68 -1.57 -4.25
C THR A 89 -20.30 -1.16 -2.92
N VAL A 90 -20.12 -1.95 -1.86
CA VAL A 90 -20.62 -1.64 -0.50
C VAL A 90 -19.52 -1.12 0.43
N LEU A 91 -18.27 -1.04 -0.03
CA LEU A 91 -17.14 -0.68 0.82
C LEU A 91 -17.06 0.84 1.02
N GLU A 92 -17.15 1.28 2.28
CA GLU A 92 -16.99 2.69 2.65
C GLU A 92 -15.51 3.04 2.81
N VAL A 93 -14.88 3.40 1.69
CA VAL A 93 -13.45 3.72 1.55
C VAL A 93 -13.26 5.00 0.74
N ASP A 94 -12.03 5.49 0.64
CA ASP A 94 -11.76 6.69 -0.13
C ASP A 94 -11.83 6.41 -1.63
N ALA A 95 -11.29 5.28 -2.10
CA ALA A 95 -11.39 4.87 -3.51
C ALA A 95 -11.59 3.37 -3.72
N ILE A 96 -12.32 3.01 -4.78
CA ILE A 96 -12.34 1.66 -5.35
C ILE A 96 -11.75 1.68 -6.76
N VAL A 97 -11.03 0.64 -7.15
CA VAL A 97 -10.42 0.52 -8.48
C VAL A 97 -11.31 -0.32 -9.39
N ASN A 98 -11.70 0.27 -10.52
CA ASN A 98 -12.39 -0.37 -11.64
C ASN A 98 -11.33 -0.77 -12.69
N ALA A 99 -11.16 -2.07 -12.93
CA ALA A 99 -10.12 -2.62 -13.82
C ALA A 99 -10.59 -2.96 -15.25
N GLY A 100 -11.73 -2.42 -15.69
CA GLY A 100 -12.16 -2.41 -17.09
C GLY A 100 -12.68 -3.73 -17.69
N ARG A 101 -13.44 -3.57 -18.78
CA ARG A 101 -14.20 -4.54 -19.62
C ARG A 101 -15.52 -5.07 -19.08
N ILE A 102 -15.70 -5.25 -17.78
CA ILE A 102 -16.95 -5.79 -17.21
C ILE A 102 -17.17 -5.18 -15.82
N ASP A 103 -17.53 -3.89 -15.74
CA ASP A 103 -17.81 -3.28 -14.44
C ASP A 103 -19.23 -2.73 -14.32
N GLY A 104 -20.17 -3.52 -14.84
CA GLY A 104 -21.60 -3.22 -14.75
C GLY A 104 -22.09 -3.12 -13.31
N CYS A 105 -21.43 -3.76 -12.33
CA CYS A 105 -21.82 -3.61 -10.92
C CYS A 105 -21.45 -2.24 -10.36
N ILE A 106 -20.24 -1.73 -10.61
CA ILE A 106 -19.84 -0.37 -10.19
C ILE A 106 -20.73 0.67 -10.86
N HIS A 107 -20.91 0.64 -12.18
CA HIS A 107 -21.77 1.60 -12.87
C HIS A 107 -23.23 1.53 -12.41
N LYS A 108 -23.77 0.32 -12.23
CA LYS A 108 -25.14 0.13 -11.73
C LYS A 108 -25.31 0.63 -10.29
N SER A 109 -24.29 0.47 -9.44
CA SER A 109 -24.35 0.91 -8.04
C SER A 109 -24.07 2.40 -7.88
N ALA A 110 -23.22 3.00 -8.73
CA ALA A 110 -22.86 4.43 -8.69
C ALA A 110 -23.90 5.36 -9.34
N GLY A 111 -24.71 4.84 -10.27
CA GLY A 111 -25.72 5.62 -10.97
C GLY A 111 -25.22 6.21 -12.30
N CYS A 112 -26.11 6.94 -12.99
CA CYS A 112 -25.85 7.50 -14.32
C CYS A 112 -24.75 8.56 -14.32
N CYS A 113 -24.63 9.35 -13.26
CA CYS A 113 -23.62 10.41 -13.18
C CYS A 113 -22.18 9.88 -13.33
N LEU A 114 -21.91 8.64 -12.89
CA LEU A 114 -20.61 8.01 -13.15
C LEU A 114 -20.35 7.79 -14.63
N TYR A 115 -21.39 7.41 -15.38
CA TYR A 115 -21.29 7.25 -16.82
C TYR A 115 -21.01 8.59 -17.51
N ASP A 116 -21.71 9.65 -17.12
CA ASP A 116 -21.58 10.98 -17.70
C ASP A 116 -20.16 11.55 -17.47
N GLU A 117 -19.63 11.43 -16.25
CA GLU A 117 -18.25 11.84 -15.96
C GLU A 117 -17.22 10.96 -16.69
N CYS A 118 -17.46 9.64 -16.77
CA CYS A 118 -16.58 8.76 -17.57
C CYS A 118 -16.58 9.15 -19.05
N HIS A 119 -17.72 9.60 -19.58
CA HIS A 119 -17.85 10.05 -20.96
C HIS A 119 -17.01 11.31 -21.22
N SER A 120 -16.97 12.26 -20.27
CA SER A 120 -16.15 13.47 -20.38
C SER A 120 -14.64 13.22 -20.27
N LEU A 121 -14.22 12.03 -19.82
CA LEU A 121 -12.80 11.68 -19.67
C LEU A 121 -12.12 11.22 -20.97
N ASN A 122 -12.82 11.08 -22.10
CA ASN A 122 -12.25 10.66 -23.39
C ASN A 122 -11.47 9.32 -23.34
N GLY A 123 -11.97 8.35 -22.57
CA GLY A 123 -11.37 7.01 -22.45
C GLY A 123 -10.08 6.98 -21.61
N CYS A 124 -9.41 5.82 -21.58
CA CYS A 124 -8.19 5.62 -20.80
C CYS A 124 -7.27 4.63 -21.52
N GLU A 125 -5.98 4.95 -21.62
CA GLU A 125 -5.00 4.08 -22.27
C GLU A 125 -4.66 2.86 -21.39
N THR A 126 -4.26 1.76 -22.02
CA THR A 126 -3.78 0.57 -21.30
C THR A 126 -2.63 0.93 -20.35
N GLY A 127 -2.70 0.43 -19.12
CA GLY A 127 -1.71 0.71 -18.08
C GLY A 127 -1.88 2.06 -17.40
N LYS A 128 -2.76 2.95 -17.86
CA LYS A 128 -3.06 4.25 -17.23
C LYS A 128 -4.26 4.15 -16.29
N ALA A 129 -4.45 5.19 -15.49
CA ALA A 129 -5.59 5.32 -14.59
C ALA A 129 -6.16 6.74 -14.63
N LYS A 130 -7.47 6.87 -14.40
CA LYS A 130 -8.21 8.13 -14.22
C LYS A 130 -9.11 8.01 -12.99
N ILE A 131 -9.50 9.13 -12.40
CA ILE A 131 -10.32 9.15 -11.20
C ILE A 131 -11.62 9.93 -11.46
N THR A 132 -12.69 9.49 -10.82
CA THR A 132 -14.04 10.09 -10.87
C THR A 132 -14.68 10.09 -9.49
N CYS A 133 -15.78 10.80 -9.31
CA CYS A 133 -16.59 10.71 -8.10
C CYS A 133 -17.24 9.31 -7.98
N GLY A 134 -17.46 8.85 -6.74
CA GLY A 134 -18.17 7.59 -6.47
C GLY A 134 -19.70 7.68 -6.53
N TYR A 135 -20.27 8.89 -6.55
CA TYR A 135 -21.71 9.13 -6.65
C TYR A 135 -22.56 8.38 -5.62
N ASP A 136 -23.41 7.44 -6.05
CA ASP A 136 -24.25 6.64 -5.14
C ASP A 136 -23.46 5.59 -4.33
N LEU A 137 -22.17 5.40 -4.63
CA LEU A 137 -21.32 4.47 -3.88
C LEU A 137 -20.96 5.02 -2.48
N PRO A 138 -20.76 4.12 -1.49
CA PRO A 138 -20.09 4.48 -0.25
C PRO A 138 -18.64 4.93 -0.43
N ALA A 139 -17.98 4.46 -1.50
CA ALA A 139 -16.65 4.93 -1.87
C ALA A 139 -16.70 6.38 -2.36
N ARG A 140 -15.76 7.24 -1.92
CA ARG A 140 -15.72 8.65 -2.35
C ARG A 140 -15.36 8.80 -3.83
N TYR A 141 -14.45 7.96 -4.31
CA TYR A 141 -13.95 8.00 -5.67
C TYR A 141 -13.94 6.61 -6.33
N VAL A 142 -13.97 6.60 -7.66
CA VAL A 142 -13.65 5.42 -8.47
C VAL A 142 -12.39 5.71 -9.29
N ILE A 143 -11.40 4.83 -9.19
CA ILE A 143 -10.19 4.88 -10.00
C ILE A 143 -10.34 3.89 -11.14
N HIS A 144 -10.45 4.39 -12.36
CA HIS A 144 -10.62 3.61 -13.58
C HIS A 144 -9.27 3.33 -14.22
N THR A 145 -8.90 2.06 -14.36
CA THR A 145 -7.68 1.64 -15.04
C THR A 145 -7.97 0.59 -16.11
N VAL A 146 -7.17 0.59 -17.18
CA VAL A 146 -7.36 -0.32 -18.31
C VAL A 146 -6.23 -1.35 -18.33
N GLY A 147 -6.57 -2.58 -17.96
CA GLY A 147 -5.66 -3.71 -18.00
C GLY A 147 -5.28 -4.12 -19.44
N PRO A 148 -4.14 -4.82 -19.60
CA PRO A 148 -3.74 -5.37 -20.90
C PRO A 148 -4.64 -6.53 -21.34
N VAL A 149 -4.77 -6.70 -22.66
CA VAL A 149 -5.53 -7.82 -23.24
C VAL A 149 -4.56 -8.94 -23.64
N ALA A 150 -4.45 -9.97 -22.79
CA ALA A 150 -3.67 -11.16 -23.12
C ALA A 150 -4.50 -12.13 -23.99
N ARG A 151 -4.04 -12.43 -25.21
CA ARG A 151 -4.65 -13.43 -26.09
C ARG A 151 -3.77 -14.69 -26.12
N GLY A 152 -3.96 -15.57 -25.13
CA GLY A 152 -3.33 -16.90 -25.07
C GLY A 152 -1.98 -16.95 -24.34
N HIS A 153 -1.11 -15.94 -24.46
CA HIS A 153 0.12 -15.84 -23.68
C HIS A 153 0.24 -14.48 -22.98
N VAL A 154 0.90 -14.48 -21.82
CA VAL A 154 1.29 -13.27 -21.09
C VAL A 154 2.78 -13.06 -21.35
N GLY A 155 3.15 -11.91 -21.91
CA GLY A 155 4.53 -11.51 -22.16
C GLY A 155 4.96 -10.34 -21.27
N ASP A 156 6.19 -9.89 -21.47
CA ASP A 156 6.77 -8.78 -20.70
C ASP A 156 5.95 -7.49 -20.83
N LYS A 157 5.30 -7.28 -21.97
CA LYS A 157 4.45 -6.11 -22.19
C LYS A 157 3.21 -6.16 -21.30
N GLU A 158 2.50 -7.27 -21.29
CA GLU A 158 1.31 -7.45 -20.45
C GLU A 158 1.67 -7.35 -18.96
N ILE A 159 2.82 -7.89 -18.55
CA ILE A 159 3.31 -7.76 -17.17
C ILE A 159 3.57 -6.29 -16.81
N LYS A 160 4.24 -5.53 -17.69
CA LYS A 160 4.52 -4.10 -17.49
C LYS A 160 3.25 -3.26 -17.49
N ASP A 161 2.33 -3.53 -18.40
CA ASP A 161 1.05 -2.81 -18.51
C ASP A 161 0.21 -3.05 -17.25
N LEU A 162 0.11 -4.30 -16.78
CA LEU A 162 -0.61 -4.63 -15.55
C LEU A 162 0.05 -4.01 -14.31
N THR A 163 1.39 -4.06 -14.22
CA THR A 163 2.15 -3.36 -13.16
C THR A 163 1.84 -1.86 -13.15
N SER A 164 1.75 -1.26 -14.34
CA SER A 164 1.44 0.15 -14.51
C SER A 164 0.02 0.48 -14.07
N CYS A 165 -0.96 -0.42 -14.26
CA CYS A 165 -2.33 -0.23 -13.76
C CYS A 165 -2.35 -0.05 -12.23
N TYR A 166 -1.71 -0.97 -11.49
CA TYR A 166 -1.64 -0.87 -10.03
C TYR A 166 -0.87 0.37 -9.59
N LYS A 167 0.29 0.63 -10.20
CA LYS A 167 1.12 1.77 -9.83
C LYS A 167 0.40 3.10 -10.06
N ASN A 168 -0.14 3.32 -11.25
CA ASN A 168 -0.84 4.58 -11.56
C ASN A 168 -2.11 4.75 -10.73
N SER A 169 -2.80 3.66 -10.39
CA SER A 169 -3.95 3.74 -9.47
C SER A 169 -3.54 4.16 -8.07
N LEU A 170 -2.44 3.60 -7.54
CA LEU A 170 -1.90 3.99 -6.23
C LEU A 170 -1.28 5.39 -6.24
N ASP A 171 -0.69 5.81 -7.35
CA ASP A 171 -0.15 7.16 -7.51
C ASP A 171 -1.29 8.19 -7.47
N LEU A 172 -2.46 7.92 -8.06
CA LEU A 172 -3.67 8.74 -7.90
C LEU A 172 -4.16 8.81 -6.45
N VAL A 173 -4.13 7.69 -5.72
CA VAL A 173 -4.46 7.67 -4.28
C VAL A 173 -3.57 8.64 -3.51
N LYS A 174 -2.27 8.67 -3.81
CA LYS A 174 -1.34 9.62 -3.22
C LYS A 174 -1.57 11.07 -3.67
N GLU A 175 -1.85 11.29 -4.95
CA GLU A 175 -2.08 12.62 -5.53
C GLU A 175 -3.31 13.31 -4.94
N TYR A 176 -4.38 12.54 -4.69
CA TYR A 176 -5.65 13.03 -4.14
C TYR A 176 -5.73 12.93 -2.60
N ASP A 177 -4.60 12.63 -1.92
CA ASP A 177 -4.49 12.42 -0.47
C ASP A 177 -5.51 11.41 0.10
N LEU A 178 -5.79 10.36 -0.67
CA LEU A 178 -6.66 9.26 -0.29
C LEU A 178 -5.85 8.25 0.53
N ARG A 179 -6.46 7.65 1.55
CA ARG A 179 -5.75 6.76 2.49
C ARG A 179 -6.17 5.30 2.36
N THR A 180 -7.26 5.04 1.65
CA THR A 180 -7.82 3.69 1.49
C THR A 180 -8.20 3.41 0.05
N VAL A 181 -7.75 2.26 -0.45
CA VAL A 181 -8.03 1.82 -1.82
C VAL A 181 -8.36 0.34 -1.88
N VAL A 182 -9.36 -0.01 -2.68
CA VAL A 182 -9.75 -1.40 -2.93
C VAL A 182 -9.46 -1.77 -4.37
N SER A 183 -8.84 -2.93 -4.61
CA SER A 183 -8.59 -3.44 -5.97
C SER A 183 -9.22 -4.81 -6.17
N TYR A 184 -9.66 -5.11 -7.39
CA TYR A 184 -10.15 -6.43 -7.82
C TYR A 184 -9.13 -7.14 -8.73
N PRO A 185 -8.26 -7.99 -8.17
CA PRO A 185 -7.18 -8.60 -8.94
C PRO A 185 -7.53 -10.05 -9.35
N ASN A 186 -7.44 -10.38 -10.65
CA ASN A 186 -7.68 -11.76 -11.14
C ASN A 186 -6.54 -12.73 -10.75
N GLU A 187 -6.80 -14.04 -10.69
CA GLU A 187 -5.80 -15.07 -10.32
C GLU A 187 -4.44 -14.96 -11.06
N PRO A 188 -4.37 -14.88 -12.41
CA PRO A 188 -3.09 -14.81 -13.13
C PRO A 188 -2.29 -13.53 -12.82
N ALA A 189 -2.97 -12.52 -12.28
CA ALA A 189 -2.40 -11.22 -11.92
C ALA A 189 -1.94 -11.16 -10.45
N ALA A 190 -2.20 -12.17 -9.62
CA ALA A 190 -2.03 -12.07 -8.17
C ALA A 190 -0.61 -11.75 -7.73
N ASP A 191 0.41 -12.40 -8.33
CA ASP A 191 1.80 -12.13 -7.97
C ASP A 191 2.22 -10.69 -8.33
N ILE A 192 1.78 -10.21 -9.49
CA ILE A 192 2.06 -8.85 -9.95
C ILE A 192 1.33 -7.83 -9.07
N ALA A 193 0.05 -8.06 -8.78
CA ALA A 193 -0.77 -7.21 -7.94
C ALA A 193 -0.17 -7.06 -6.54
N LEU A 194 0.06 -8.19 -5.87
CA LEU A 194 0.56 -8.22 -4.49
C LEU A 194 1.99 -7.68 -4.40
N GLY A 195 2.86 -8.04 -5.34
CA GLY A 195 4.24 -7.55 -5.41
C GLY A 195 4.31 -6.04 -5.67
N THR A 196 3.50 -5.52 -6.58
CA THR A 196 3.45 -4.08 -6.89
C THR A 196 2.92 -3.28 -5.71
N VAL A 197 1.82 -3.72 -5.10
CA VAL A 197 1.25 -3.07 -3.90
C VAL A 197 2.24 -3.09 -2.74
N LYS A 198 2.87 -4.24 -2.46
CA LYS A 198 3.90 -4.36 -1.42
C LYS A 198 4.99 -3.31 -1.61
N LYS A 199 5.61 -3.29 -2.79
CA LYS A 199 6.70 -2.35 -3.10
C LYS A 199 6.24 -0.90 -2.97
N TRP A 200 5.05 -0.58 -3.47
CA TRP A 200 4.52 0.78 -3.39
C TRP A 200 4.27 1.22 -1.94
N ILE A 201 3.72 0.34 -1.09
CA ILE A 201 3.51 0.63 0.34
C ILE A 201 4.85 0.80 1.08
N GLU A 202 5.87 0.00 0.75
CA GLU A 202 7.21 0.15 1.32
C GLU A 202 7.82 1.52 0.98
N GLU A 203 7.58 2.03 -0.23
CA GLU A 203 8.06 3.33 -0.70
C GLU A 203 7.20 4.53 -0.21
N ASN A 204 5.92 4.31 0.10
CA ASN A 204 4.94 5.37 0.38
C ASN A 204 4.14 5.09 1.66
N SER A 205 4.81 4.56 2.67
CA SER A 205 4.14 3.99 3.83
C SER A 205 3.27 5.02 4.58
N ASP A 206 3.67 6.29 4.65
CA ASP A 206 2.91 7.36 5.29
C ASP A 206 1.67 7.83 4.49
N LYS A 207 1.57 7.44 3.21
CA LYS A 207 0.51 7.88 2.29
C LYS A 207 -0.71 6.98 2.25
N ILE A 208 -0.65 5.80 2.86
CA ILE A 208 -1.74 4.83 2.81
C ILE A 208 -1.99 4.22 4.18
N THR A 209 -3.26 4.17 4.56
CA THR A 209 -3.73 3.47 5.76
C THR A 209 -4.07 2.02 5.44
N ARG A 210 -4.78 1.76 4.33
CA ARG A 210 -5.18 0.40 3.95
C ARG A 210 -5.30 0.21 2.44
N VAL A 211 -4.73 -0.89 1.93
CA VAL A 211 -5.05 -1.46 0.62
C VAL A 211 -5.85 -2.74 0.83
N ILE A 212 -7.04 -2.82 0.25
CA ILE A 212 -7.92 -3.97 0.37
C ILE A 212 -7.90 -4.73 -0.95
N PHE A 213 -7.48 -5.98 -0.92
CA PHE A 213 -7.67 -6.91 -2.03
C PHE A 213 -9.09 -7.47 -1.92
N CYS A 214 -10.02 -6.96 -2.74
CA CYS A 214 -11.40 -7.41 -2.76
C CYS A 214 -11.58 -8.43 -3.88
N VAL A 215 -11.94 -9.64 -3.52
CA VAL A 215 -12.20 -10.74 -4.45
C VAL A 215 -13.64 -11.22 -4.32
N PHE A 216 -14.21 -11.76 -5.38
CA PHE A 216 -15.60 -12.25 -5.35
C PHE A 216 -15.65 -13.77 -5.25
N LEU A 217 -14.86 -14.46 -6.08
CA LEU A 217 -14.84 -15.90 -6.16
C LEU A 217 -14.07 -16.54 -4.98
N GLU A 218 -14.55 -17.69 -4.52
CA GLU A 218 -13.87 -18.46 -3.47
C GLU A 218 -12.48 -18.97 -3.94
N THR A 219 -12.36 -19.26 -5.24
CA THR A 219 -11.09 -19.66 -5.86
C THR A 219 -10.05 -18.56 -5.70
N ASP A 220 -10.38 -17.33 -6.12
CA ASP A 220 -9.51 -16.16 -5.97
C ASP A 220 -9.17 -15.94 -4.50
N PHE A 221 -10.16 -15.96 -3.61
CA PHE A 221 -9.92 -15.81 -2.16
C PHE A 221 -8.89 -16.79 -1.63
N THR A 222 -8.99 -18.07 -1.99
CA THR A 222 -8.03 -19.09 -1.57
C THR A 222 -6.63 -18.82 -2.10
N ILE A 223 -6.51 -18.36 -3.35
CA ILE A 223 -5.23 -18.05 -4.01
C ILE A 223 -4.58 -16.83 -3.36
N TYR A 224 -5.33 -15.74 -3.21
CA TYR A 224 -4.85 -14.53 -2.55
C TYR A 224 -4.46 -14.81 -1.11
N LYS A 225 -5.25 -15.59 -0.36
CA LYS A 225 -4.92 -15.96 1.03
C LYS A 225 -3.57 -16.69 1.12
N LYS A 226 -3.31 -17.64 0.22
CA LYS A 226 -2.01 -18.35 0.16
C LYS A 226 -0.85 -17.43 -0.22
N LYS A 227 -1.01 -16.60 -1.25
CA LYS A 227 0.05 -15.70 -1.74
C LYS A 227 0.33 -14.56 -0.77
N MET A 228 -0.70 -13.99 -0.14
CA MET A 228 -0.55 -12.97 0.89
C MET A 228 0.21 -13.48 2.09
N ALA A 229 0.02 -14.75 2.49
CA ALA A 229 0.81 -15.35 3.55
C ALA A 229 2.30 -15.31 3.23
N ILE A 230 2.70 -15.55 1.97
CA ILE A 230 4.12 -15.53 1.56
C ILE A 230 4.64 -14.08 1.41
N ILE A 231 3.87 -13.20 0.78
CA ILE A 231 4.33 -11.86 0.36
C ILE A 231 4.33 -10.87 1.54
N PHE A 232 3.30 -10.96 2.38
CA PHE A 232 3.05 -10.06 3.51
C PHE A 232 3.35 -10.70 4.87
N GLN A 233 4.01 -11.87 4.88
CA GLN A 233 4.67 -12.37 6.08
C GLN A 233 5.60 -11.27 6.58
N GLY A 234 5.33 -10.78 7.80
CA GLY A 234 6.35 -10.05 8.53
C GLY A 234 7.57 -10.95 8.59
N MET A 235 8.72 -10.49 8.12
CA MET A 235 9.97 -11.17 8.34
C MET A 235 10.19 -11.16 9.86
N VAL A 236 9.62 -12.15 10.56
CA VAL A 236 10.13 -12.58 11.85
C VAL A 236 11.49 -13.13 11.49
N VAL A 237 12.50 -12.25 11.52
CA VAL A 237 13.86 -12.72 11.63
C VAL A 237 13.88 -13.42 12.98
N TYR A 238 13.65 -14.73 12.97
CA TYR A 238 14.11 -15.60 14.03
C TYR A 238 15.62 -15.37 14.08
N PHE A 239 16.06 -14.43 14.91
CA PHE A 239 17.35 -14.54 15.53
C PHE A 239 17.13 -15.57 16.63
N PRO A 240 17.42 -16.87 16.41
CA PRO A 240 17.47 -17.76 17.54
C PRO A 240 18.44 -17.11 18.53
N ARG A 241 18.08 -16.99 19.81
CA ARG A 241 18.95 -16.41 20.84
C ARG A 241 20.36 -17.01 20.82
N THR A 242 20.49 -18.24 20.32
CA THR A 242 21.77 -18.90 20.06
C THR A 242 22.62 -18.17 19.02
N ALA A 243 22.06 -17.65 17.92
CA ALA A 243 22.82 -16.91 16.90
C ALA A 243 23.27 -15.52 17.38
N PHE A 244 22.49 -14.84 18.22
CA PHE A 244 22.89 -13.55 18.80
C PHE A 244 24.04 -13.72 19.81
N CYS A 245 24.01 -14.80 20.60
CA CYS A 245 25.14 -15.20 21.44
C CYS A 245 26.36 -15.62 20.62
N VAL A 246 26.19 -16.39 19.53
CA VAL A 246 27.32 -16.83 18.70
C VAL A 246 28.00 -15.63 18.04
N VAL A 247 27.25 -14.68 17.46
CA VAL A 247 27.86 -13.50 16.82
C VAL A 247 28.60 -12.60 17.82
N LEU A 248 28.09 -12.44 19.06
CA LEU A 248 28.76 -11.69 20.13
C LEU A 248 29.93 -12.46 20.78
N LEU A 249 29.88 -13.79 20.83
CA LEU A 249 30.96 -14.63 21.38
C LEU A 249 32.13 -14.77 20.39
N PHE A 250 31.90 -14.66 19.08
CA PHE A 250 32.95 -14.72 18.07
C PHE A 250 33.47 -13.34 17.63
N LEU A 251 32.79 -12.23 17.95
CA LEU A 251 33.27 -10.87 17.67
C LEU A 251 34.68 -10.58 18.26
N PRO A 252 35.03 -11.02 19.49
CA PRO A 252 36.37 -10.81 20.05
C PRO A 252 37.43 -11.69 19.38
N VAL A 253 37.05 -12.85 18.84
CA VAL A 253 37.96 -13.80 18.16
C VAL A 253 38.22 -13.37 16.71
N PHE A 254 37.23 -12.75 16.06
CA PHE A 254 37.39 -12.25 14.69
C PHE A 254 38.26 -10.99 14.61
N LEU A 255 38.21 -10.14 15.65
CA LEU A 255 39.07 -8.95 15.78
C LEU A 255 40.54 -9.29 16.11
N SER A 256 40.82 -10.45 16.69
CA SER A 256 42.20 -10.87 17.02
C SER A 256 42.91 -11.61 15.88
N VAL A 257 42.18 -12.21 14.94
CA VAL A 257 42.78 -12.99 13.83
C VAL A 257 43.00 -12.16 12.56
N THR A 258 42.50 -10.91 12.51
CA THR A 258 42.67 -10.02 11.34
C THR A 258 43.55 -8.80 11.56
N PHE A 259 44.17 -8.66 12.74
CA PHE A 259 45.25 -7.69 12.97
C PHE A 259 46.60 -8.42 12.95
N PRO A 260 47.36 -8.41 11.83
CA PRO A 260 48.77 -8.70 11.94
C PRO A 260 49.41 -7.63 12.84
N LEU A 261 50.23 -8.10 13.78
CA LEU A 261 51.07 -7.32 14.68
C LEU A 261 51.80 -6.21 13.89
N TRP A 262 51.40 -4.95 14.06
CA TRP A 262 52.22 -3.81 13.63
C TRP A 262 53.34 -3.64 14.64
N ILE A 263 54.48 -4.28 14.39
CA ILE A 263 55.71 -3.99 15.14
C ILE A 263 56.29 -2.69 14.57
N ASN A 264 56.32 -1.66 15.42
CA ASN A 264 57.03 -0.41 15.14
C ASN A 264 58.54 -0.66 15.32
N VAL A 265 59.26 -0.85 14.22
CA VAL A 265 60.73 -0.72 14.19
C VAL A 265 60.97 0.67 13.59
N GLY A 266 61.46 1.60 14.42
CA GLY A 266 61.45 3.03 14.12
C GLY A 266 62.28 3.44 12.91
N GLY A 267 61.90 4.60 12.35
CA GLY A 267 62.75 5.44 11.49
C GLY A 267 62.17 5.78 10.10
N GLU A 268 61.26 6.76 10.06
CA GLU A 268 60.86 7.57 8.87
C GLU A 268 60.17 6.89 7.66
N PRO A 269 59.41 7.66 6.85
CA PRO A 269 58.15 7.25 6.23
C PRO A 269 58.36 6.73 4.81
N ASP A 270 57.55 5.75 4.38
CA ASP A 270 56.81 5.81 3.11
C ASP A 270 56.17 4.46 2.71
N ILE A 271 54.93 4.56 2.24
CA ILE A 271 54.19 3.64 1.34
C ILE A 271 53.76 2.28 1.93
N PHE A 272 52.45 2.13 2.15
CA PHE A 272 51.77 0.83 2.16
C PHE A 272 50.70 0.79 1.07
N THR A 273 50.92 -0.04 0.04
CA THR A 273 49.91 -0.39 -0.97
C THR A 273 49.14 -1.64 -0.52
N PRO A 274 47.80 -1.69 -0.65
CA PRO A 274 47.04 -2.89 -0.32
C PRO A 274 47.17 -3.95 -1.44
N LEU A 275 47.58 -5.17 -1.07
CA LEU A 275 47.40 -6.35 -1.93
C LEU A 275 45.93 -6.83 -1.87
N SER A 276 45.24 -6.71 -3.01
CA SER A 276 43.95 -7.32 -3.38
C SER A 276 42.63 -6.59 -2.97
N PRO A 277 41.56 -6.65 -3.81
CA PRO A 277 40.37 -5.80 -3.72
C PRO A 277 39.26 -6.29 -2.76
N THR A 278 39.51 -7.31 -1.95
CA THR A 278 38.55 -7.85 -0.97
C THR A 278 38.22 -6.96 0.27
N PRO A 279 39.01 -5.96 0.70
CA PRO A 279 38.68 -5.20 1.92
C PRO A 279 37.48 -4.25 1.77
N VAL A 280 37.18 -3.75 0.57
CA VAL A 280 36.17 -2.69 0.38
C VAL A 280 34.74 -3.22 0.62
N LEU A 281 34.46 -4.45 0.20
CA LEU A 281 33.14 -5.06 0.37
C LEU A 281 32.85 -5.38 1.83
N ILE A 282 33.86 -5.86 2.57
CA ILE A 282 33.77 -6.13 4.00
C ILE A 282 33.62 -4.83 4.79
N PHE A 283 34.34 -3.77 4.40
CA PHE A 283 34.20 -2.46 5.04
C PHE A 283 32.81 -1.85 4.82
N HIS A 284 32.23 -2.01 3.62
CA HIS A 284 30.90 -1.50 3.32
C HIS A 284 29.81 -2.28 4.06
N LEU A 285 29.97 -3.61 4.19
CA LEU A 285 29.07 -4.46 4.96
C LEU A 285 29.15 -4.15 6.46
N MET A 286 30.36 -3.99 7.00
CA MET A 286 30.61 -3.61 8.39
C MET A 286 30.08 -2.21 8.72
N SER A 287 30.20 -1.25 7.79
CA SER A 287 29.65 0.10 7.96
C SER A 287 28.12 0.10 8.01
N LYS A 288 27.45 -0.72 7.18
CA LYS A 288 25.98 -0.91 7.23
C LYS A 288 25.52 -1.59 8.52
N ILE A 289 26.27 -2.59 9.00
CA ILE A 289 25.98 -3.26 10.29
C ILE A 289 26.16 -2.29 11.46
N LYS A 290 27.21 -1.45 11.44
CA LYS A 290 27.46 -0.44 12.48
C LYS A 290 26.41 0.67 12.49
N ALA A 291 25.92 1.10 11.32
CA ALA A 291 24.82 2.06 11.21
C ALA A 291 23.51 1.48 11.76
N PHE A 292 23.25 0.20 11.52
CA PHE A 292 22.08 -0.51 12.03
C PHE A 292 22.10 -0.63 13.57
N THR A 293 23.25 -1.01 14.15
CA THR A 293 23.40 -1.13 15.61
C THR A 293 23.33 0.22 16.31
N THR A 294 23.94 1.28 15.77
CA THR A 294 23.84 2.63 16.37
C THR A 294 22.44 3.23 16.27
N SER A 295 21.68 2.95 15.20
CA SER A 295 20.27 3.34 15.11
C SER A 295 19.41 2.60 16.14
N SER A 296 19.64 1.30 16.33
CA SER A 296 18.91 0.49 17.32
C SER A 296 19.18 0.94 18.75
N MET A 297 20.44 1.24 19.08
CA MET A 297 20.83 1.68 20.43
C MET A 297 20.32 3.09 20.77
N LYS A 298 20.19 4.01 19.79
CA LYS A 298 19.59 5.33 20.02
C LYS A 298 18.10 5.22 20.38
N THR A 299 17.38 4.29 19.77
CA THR A 299 15.95 4.06 20.04
C THR A 299 15.71 3.45 21.43
N GLU A 300 16.59 2.54 21.87
CA GLU A 300 16.55 1.97 23.22
C GLU A 300 16.97 2.97 24.31
N ALA A 301 17.94 3.84 24.05
CA ALA A 301 18.37 4.87 25.00
C ALA A 301 17.28 5.95 25.22
N LEU A 302 16.54 6.32 24.17
CA LEU A 302 15.43 7.27 24.26
C LEU A 302 14.20 6.69 24.95
N SER A 303 13.89 5.40 24.74
CA SER A 303 12.77 4.74 25.40
C SER A 303 13.03 4.53 26.90
N THR A 304 14.26 4.16 27.28
CA THR A 304 14.66 4.02 28.69
C THR A 304 14.72 5.36 29.43
N TYR A 305 15.10 6.46 28.76
CA TYR A 305 15.08 7.79 29.37
C TYR A 305 13.65 8.30 29.61
N SER A 306 12.71 8.05 28.70
CA SER A 306 11.31 8.46 28.85
C SER A 306 10.55 7.66 29.92
N VAL A 307 10.85 6.36 30.07
CA VAL A 307 10.23 5.50 31.08
C VAL A 307 10.69 5.84 32.50
N ARG A 308 11.94 6.31 32.67
CA ARG A 308 12.48 6.66 33.98
C ARG A 308 11.89 7.96 34.55
N LYS A 309 11.48 8.91 33.70
CA LYS A 309 10.90 10.19 34.16
C LYS A 309 9.44 10.07 34.65
N ASN A 310 8.74 8.98 34.32
CA ASN A 310 7.32 8.77 34.68
C ASN A 310 7.09 7.88 35.91
N ARG A 311 8.15 7.37 36.57
CA ARG A 311 8.01 6.50 37.76
C ARG A 311 8.23 7.18 39.12
N ASP A 312 8.54 8.49 39.15
CA ASP A 312 8.82 9.21 40.41
C ASP A 312 7.68 10.12 40.91
N VAL A 313 6.44 9.97 40.43
CA VAL A 313 5.29 10.74 40.97
C VAL A 313 4.07 9.86 41.17
N LYS A 314 4.00 9.17 42.33
CA LYS A 314 2.76 8.99 43.15
C LYS A 314 3.03 8.06 44.33
N LEU A 315 3.35 8.66 45.47
CA LEU A 315 3.22 8.07 46.80
C LEU A 315 2.52 9.10 47.70
N ARG A 316 1.48 8.64 48.41
CA ARG A 316 0.73 9.23 49.55
C ARG A 316 -0.68 9.81 49.31
N ILE A 317 -1.47 9.56 50.35
CA ILE A 317 -2.82 10.06 50.75
C ILE A 317 -3.95 9.31 50.01
N SER A 318 -4.81 8.51 50.63
CA SER A 318 -5.34 8.41 52.01
C SER A 318 -5.68 6.97 52.36
#